data_AF-A0A9W6FTS4-F1
#
_entry.id   AF-A0A9W6FTS4-F1
#
_cell.length_a   1.000
_cell.length_b   1.000
_cell.length_c   1.000
_cell.angle_alpha   90.00
_cell.angle_beta   90.00
_cell.angle_gamma   90.00
#
_symmetry.space_group_name_H-M   'P 1'
#
loop_
_entity.id
_entity.type
_entity.pdbx_description
1 polymer ?
#
loop_
_entity_poly.entity_id
_entity_poly.type
_entity_poly.pdbx_seq_one_letter_code
_entity_poly.pdbx_strand_id
1 'polypeptide(L)'
;MAATEKTGPKNPSRSLWTRVSIFLAVVGPGIITANVDNDAGGLTTYSQAGAHFGFMILWVVIPTAILLMMIQEMVNRMGVVTGQGLSDMIHERFGVKPTSYIMLLVLGTNFGNVMAEVAGIASAGELFGLPPS
;
A
#
# COMPACT_ATOMS: atom_id res chain seq x y z
N MET A 1 23.28 11.03 60.33
CA MET A 1 22.56 9.75 60.11
C MET A 1 21.10 10.12 59.87
N ALA A 2 20.48 10.00 58.70
CA ALA A 2 20.84 9.48 57.39
C ALA A 2 20.11 10.35 56.33
N ALA A 3 20.73 10.56 55.17
CA ALA A 3 20.10 11.20 54.02
C ALA A 3 19.19 10.20 53.32
N THR A 4 17.90 10.51 53.19
CA THR A 4 16.94 9.69 52.44
C THR A 4 17.11 9.94 50.95
N GLU A 5 17.76 9.01 50.28
CA GLU A 5 17.93 8.95 48.83
C GLU A 5 16.56 8.84 48.14
N LYS A 6 16.12 9.90 47.47
CA LYS A 6 14.95 9.87 46.59
C LYS A 6 15.38 9.27 45.26
N THR A 7 15.16 7.96 45.10
CA THR A 7 15.34 7.27 43.82
C THR A 7 14.38 7.87 42.78
N GLY A 8 14.93 8.44 41.70
CA GLY A 8 14.18 8.98 40.57
C GLY A 8 13.34 7.92 39.83
N PRO A 9 12.44 8.35 38.92
CA PRO A 9 11.48 7.45 38.28
C PRO A 9 12.19 6.38 37.44
N LYS A 10 11.90 5.10 37.74
CA LYS A 10 12.37 3.95 36.96
C LYS A 10 11.73 3.99 35.57
N ASN A 11 12.58 4.17 34.55
CA ASN A 11 12.23 4.08 33.14
C ASN A 11 11.56 2.72 32.85
N PRO A 12 10.33 2.65 32.31
CA PRO A 12 9.71 1.38 32.01
C PRO A 12 10.47 0.74 30.86
N SER A 13 11.14 -0.39 31.14
CA SER A 13 11.59 -1.34 30.13
C SER A 13 10.39 -1.65 29.23
N ARG A 14 10.30 -1.00 28.06
CA ARG A 14 9.23 -1.29 27.09
C ARG A 14 9.36 -2.76 26.71
N SER A 15 8.31 -3.52 27.01
CA SER A 15 8.26 -4.95 26.72
C SER A 15 8.51 -5.19 25.23
N LEU A 16 9.04 -6.37 24.88
CA LEU A 16 9.26 -6.77 23.49
C LEU A 16 8.01 -6.56 22.64
N TRP A 17 6.83 -6.83 23.22
CA TRP A 17 5.52 -6.62 22.62
C TRP A 17 5.26 -5.18 22.21
N THR A 18 5.61 -4.20 23.05
CA THR A 18 5.47 -2.77 22.70
C THR A 18 6.38 -2.38 21.53
N ARG A 19 7.56 -2.98 21.41
CA ARG A 19 8.49 -2.70 20.29
C ARG A 19 7.97 -3.29 18.98
N VAL A 20 7.49 -4.53 19.03
CA VAL A 20 6.89 -5.21 17.88
C VAL A 20 5.64 -4.48 17.41
N SER A 21 4.77 -4.04 18.33
CA SER A 21 3.56 -3.30 17.96
C SER A 21 3.87 -1.95 17.30
N ILE A 22 4.87 -1.22 17.79
CA ILE A 22 5.31 0.04 17.17
C ILE A 22 5.91 -0.23 15.78
N PHE A 23 6.73 -1.28 15.64
CA PHE A 23 7.29 -1.65 14.34
C PHE A 23 6.19 -1.99 13.32
N LEU A 24 5.23 -2.82 13.70
CA LEU A 24 4.09 -3.17 12.83
C LEU A 24 3.22 -1.95 12.51
N ALA A 25 3.06 -1.00 13.43
CA ALA A 25 2.32 0.23 13.15
C ALA A 25 3.01 1.11 12.08
N VAL A 26 4.36 1.12 12.05
CA VAL A 26 5.13 1.88 11.05
C VAL A 26 5.20 1.14 9.71
N VAL A 27 5.34 -0.19 9.73
CA VAL A 27 5.45 -1.01 8.51
C VAL A 27 4.09 -1.28 7.87
N GLY A 28 3.01 -1.26 8.66
CA GLY A 28 1.64 -1.59 8.25
C GLY A 28 1.19 -0.87 6.97
N PRO A 29 1.29 0.46 6.88
CA PRO A 29 0.92 1.19 5.67
C PRO A 29 1.66 0.71 4.42
N GLY A 30 2.96 0.41 4.53
CA GLY A 30 3.76 -0.09 3.41
C GLY A 30 3.37 -1.50 2.96
N ILE A 31 2.97 -2.38 3.90
CA ILE A 31 2.42 -3.70 3.56
C ILE A 31 1.09 -3.55 2.85
N ILE A 32 0.21 -2.65 3.29
CA ILE A 32 -1.10 -2.43 2.67
C ILE A 32 -0.92 -1.96 1.23
N THR A 33 -0.06 -0.95 0.97
CA THR A 33 0.21 -0.48 -0.39
C THR A 33 0.83 -1.56 -1.26
N ALA A 34 1.75 -2.37 -0.72
CA ALA A 34 2.34 -3.48 -1.46
C ALA A 34 1.31 -4.55 -1.86
N ASN A 35 0.28 -4.82 -1.03
CA ASN A 35 -0.78 -5.76 -1.42
C ASN A 35 -1.71 -5.16 -2.48
N VAL A 36 -2.01 -3.86 -2.40
CA VAL A 36 -2.83 -3.17 -3.40
C VAL A 36 -2.18 -3.18 -4.79
N ASP A 37 -0.85 -3.10 -4.86
CA ASP A 37 -0.10 -3.19 -6.13
C ASP A 37 -0.09 -4.61 -6.75
N ASN A 38 -0.48 -5.64 -6.00
CA ASN A 38 -0.49 -7.04 -6.44
C ASN A 38 -1.91 -7.60 -6.49
N ASP A 39 -2.79 -6.88 -7.18
CA ASP A 39 -4.19 -7.26 -7.39
C ASP A 39 -4.36 -8.32 -8.49
N ALA A 40 -5.55 -8.90 -8.59
CA ALA A 40 -5.88 -9.91 -9.61
C ALA A 40 -5.73 -9.39 -11.05
N GLY A 41 -5.97 -8.09 -11.27
CA GLY A 41 -5.80 -7.43 -12.57
C GLY A 41 -4.33 -7.34 -12.97
N GLY A 42 -3.47 -6.92 -12.05
CA GLY A 42 -2.02 -6.96 -12.18
C GLY A 42 -1.54 -8.38 -12.46
N LEU A 43 -2.04 -9.35 -11.69
CA LEU A 43 -1.70 -10.77 -11.87
C LEU A 43 -2.02 -11.30 -13.24
N THR A 44 -3.20 -11.01 -13.73
CA THR A 44 -3.59 -11.36 -15.09
C THR A 44 -2.65 -10.72 -16.12
N THR A 45 -2.37 -9.42 -15.97
CA THR A 45 -1.54 -8.68 -16.93
C THR A 45 -0.12 -9.23 -17.03
N TYR A 46 0.56 -9.44 -15.90
CA TYR A 46 1.92 -9.97 -15.95
C TYR A 46 1.97 -11.44 -16.34
N SER A 47 0.93 -12.23 -16.04
CA SER A 47 0.83 -13.63 -16.49
C SER A 47 0.65 -13.71 -18.00
N GLN A 48 -0.21 -12.87 -18.58
CA GLN A 48 -0.37 -12.77 -20.03
C GLN A 48 0.91 -12.28 -20.69
N ALA A 49 1.52 -11.21 -20.15
CA ALA A 49 2.79 -10.70 -20.67
C ALA A 49 3.91 -11.77 -20.60
N GLY A 50 3.99 -12.54 -19.52
CA GLY A 50 4.93 -13.66 -19.38
C GLY A 50 4.64 -14.80 -20.37
N ALA A 51 3.37 -15.12 -20.63
CA ALA A 51 2.99 -16.14 -21.62
C ALA A 51 3.35 -15.71 -23.05
N HIS A 52 3.20 -14.43 -23.39
CA HIS A 52 3.48 -13.89 -24.72
C HIS A 52 4.96 -13.60 -24.97
N PHE A 53 5.68 -13.04 -23.99
CA PHE A 53 7.06 -12.55 -24.15
C PHE A 53 8.11 -13.39 -23.42
N GLY A 54 7.70 -14.41 -22.65
CA GLY A 54 8.60 -15.19 -21.81
C GLY A 54 9.43 -14.30 -20.88
N PHE A 55 10.73 -14.56 -20.83
CA PHE A 55 11.66 -13.79 -20.00
C PHE A 55 12.19 -12.49 -20.66
N MET A 56 11.73 -12.15 -21.88
CA MET A 56 12.28 -11.00 -22.62
C MET A 56 12.03 -9.65 -21.94
N ILE A 57 10.94 -9.55 -21.17
CA ILE A 57 10.52 -8.30 -20.50
C ILE A 57 10.95 -8.24 -19.03
N LEU A 58 11.64 -9.25 -18.51
CA LEU A 58 11.97 -9.33 -17.08
C LEU A 58 12.89 -8.19 -16.61
N TRP A 59 13.75 -7.70 -17.49
CA TRP A 59 14.63 -6.59 -17.20
C TRP A 59 13.86 -5.29 -16.88
N VAL A 60 12.61 -5.15 -17.35
CA VAL A 60 11.74 -4.00 -17.08
C VAL A 60 11.30 -3.95 -15.61
N VAL A 61 11.29 -5.09 -14.92
CA VAL A 61 10.90 -5.16 -13.50
C VAL A 61 11.83 -4.30 -12.63
N ILE A 62 13.14 -4.31 -12.89
CA ILE A 62 14.12 -3.56 -12.10
C ILE A 62 13.89 -2.03 -12.16
N PRO A 63 13.86 -1.38 -13.33
CA PRO A 63 13.60 0.06 -13.41
C PRO A 63 12.21 0.42 -12.90
N THR A 64 11.18 -0.39 -13.16
CA THR A 64 9.82 -0.15 -12.65
C THR A 64 9.78 -0.20 -11.12
N ALA A 65 10.45 -1.17 -10.49
CA ALA A 65 10.53 -1.27 -9.03
C ALA A 65 11.23 -0.06 -8.40
N ILE A 66 12.30 0.45 -9.02
CA ILE A 66 12.99 1.66 -8.55
C ILE A 66 12.06 2.86 -8.63
N LEU A 67 11.36 3.04 -9.76
CA LEU A 67 10.42 4.15 -9.94
C LEU A 67 9.26 4.09 -8.94
N LEU A 68 8.68 2.92 -8.72
CA LEU A 68 7.63 2.71 -7.72
C LEU A 68 8.12 3.04 -6.31
N MET A 69 9.33 2.58 -5.94
CA MET A 69 9.93 2.89 -4.64
C MET A 69 10.12 4.41 -4.45
N MET A 70 10.59 5.12 -5.48
CA MET A 70 10.74 6.57 -5.43
C MET A 70 9.39 7.28 -5.26
N ILE A 71 8.37 6.88 -6.03
CA ILE A 71 7.04 7.48 -5.93
C ILE A 71 6.43 7.22 -4.55
N GLN A 72 6.53 6.00 -4.04
CA GLN A 72 5.97 5.63 -2.75
C GLN A 72 6.68 6.35 -1.59
N GLU A 73 8.00 6.50 -1.67
CA GLU A 73 8.78 7.29 -0.71
C GLU A 73 8.35 8.76 -0.72
N MET A 74 8.18 9.36 -1.90
CA MET A 74 7.73 10.75 -2.03
C MET A 74 6.32 10.94 -1.44
N VAL A 75 5.37 10.05 -1.76
CA VAL A 75 4.00 10.11 -1.25
C VAL A 75 3.99 9.94 0.27
N ASN A 76 4.73 8.97 0.80
CA ASN A 76 4.83 8.75 2.23
C ASN A 76 5.46 9.96 2.94
N ARG A 77 6.55 10.50 2.40
CA ARG A 77 7.21 11.69 2.96
C ARG A 77 6.28 12.89 2.95
N MET A 78 5.55 13.13 1.86
CA MET A 78 4.57 14.21 1.80
C MET A 78 3.49 14.01 2.86
N GLY A 79 2.87 12.83 2.94
CA GLY A 79 1.82 12.56 3.93
C GLY A 79 2.29 12.70 5.39
N VAL A 80 3.53 12.30 5.70
CA VAL A 80 4.10 12.45 7.05
C VAL A 80 4.44 13.91 7.36
N VAL A 81 4.92 14.68 6.39
CA VAL A 81 5.35 16.08 6.61
C VAL A 81 4.16 17.04 6.64
N THR A 82 3.19 16.89 5.73
CA THR A 82 2.02 17.78 5.63
C THR A 82 0.88 17.36 6.54
N GLY A 83 0.82 16.08 6.93
CA GLY A 83 -0.34 15.51 7.64
C GLY A 83 -1.61 15.44 6.79
N GLN A 84 -1.49 15.65 5.47
CA GLN A 84 -2.60 15.69 4.52
C GLN A 84 -2.59 14.50 3.56
N GLY A 85 -3.76 14.07 3.12
CA GLY A 85 -3.89 13.10 2.03
C GLY A 85 -3.57 13.71 0.66
N LEU A 86 -3.34 12.86 -0.35
CA LEU A 86 -3.09 13.33 -1.72
C LEU A 86 -4.27 14.15 -2.27
N SER A 87 -5.51 13.77 -1.96
CA SER A 87 -6.71 14.53 -2.34
C SER A 87 -6.71 15.93 -1.77
N ASP A 88 -6.29 16.08 -0.51
CA ASP A 88 -6.28 17.36 0.20
C ASP A 88 -5.20 18.27 -0.36
N MET A 89 -4.02 17.71 -0.67
CA MET A 89 -2.94 18.46 -1.32
C MET A 89 -3.33 18.93 -2.73
N ILE A 90 -4.04 18.11 -3.50
CA ILE A 90 -4.58 18.51 -4.81
C ILE A 90 -5.63 19.60 -4.64
N HIS A 91 -6.52 19.45 -3.66
CA HIS A 91 -7.57 20.41 -3.35
C HIS A 91 -7.01 21.77 -2.95
N GLU A 92 -6.01 21.79 -2.08
CA GLU A 92 -5.38 23.02 -1.62
C GLU A 92 -4.68 23.76 -2.77
N ARG A 93 -4.06 23.02 -3.71
CA ARG A 93 -3.31 23.62 -4.82
C ARG A 93 -4.15 23.99 -6.04
N PHE A 94 -5.18 23.22 -6.36
CA PHE A 94 -5.95 23.34 -7.61
C PHE A 94 -7.45 23.62 -7.40
N GLY A 95 -7.93 23.58 -6.15
CA GLY A 95 -9.32 23.83 -5.79
C GLY A 95 -10.26 22.65 -5.99
N VAL A 96 -11.55 22.90 -5.76
CA VAL A 96 -12.58 21.85 -5.63
C VAL A 96 -12.85 21.11 -6.94
N LYS A 97 -12.97 21.83 -8.06
CA LYS A 97 -13.39 21.26 -9.35
C LYS A 97 -12.43 20.18 -9.86
N PRO A 98 -11.12 20.44 -10.05
CA PRO A 98 -10.19 19.41 -10.52
C PRO A 98 -10.05 18.24 -9.54
N THR A 99 -10.08 18.53 -8.24
CA THR A 99 -10.03 17.49 -7.21
C THR A 99 -11.22 16.53 -7.33
N SER A 100 -12.44 17.06 -7.44
CA SER A 100 -13.63 16.23 -7.59
C SER A 100 -13.56 15.34 -8.84
N TYR A 101 -13.06 15.86 -9.97
CA TYR A 101 -12.87 15.06 -11.18
C TYR A 101 -11.85 13.92 -10.96
N ILE A 102 -10.70 14.22 -10.37
CA ILE A 102 -9.67 13.21 -10.08
C ILE A 102 -10.22 12.15 -9.10
N MET A 103 -10.93 12.56 -8.06
CA MET A 103 -11.52 11.64 -7.08
C MET A 103 -12.59 10.74 -7.72
N LEU A 104 -13.40 11.25 -8.64
CA LEU A 104 -14.35 10.44 -9.41
C LEU A 104 -13.63 9.41 -10.31
N LEU A 105 -12.52 9.80 -10.96
CA LEU A 105 -11.72 8.88 -11.75
C LEU A 105 -11.10 7.78 -10.87
N VAL A 106 -10.51 8.15 -9.73
CA VAL A 106 -9.95 7.21 -8.76
C VAL A 106 -11.03 6.26 -8.24
N LEU A 107 -12.24 6.74 -7.97
CA LEU A 107 -13.37 5.89 -7.59
C LEU A 107 -13.69 4.87 -8.69
N GLY A 108 -13.73 5.30 -9.96
CA GLY A 108 -13.94 4.42 -11.10
C GLY A 108 -12.85 3.35 -11.24
N THR A 109 -11.58 3.73 -11.08
CA THR A 109 -10.45 2.78 -11.10
C THR A 109 -10.56 1.77 -9.97
N ASN A 110 -10.83 2.21 -8.74
CA ASN A 110 -10.99 1.31 -7.59
C ASN A 110 -12.17 0.34 -7.78
N PHE A 111 -13.27 0.80 -8.38
CA PHE A 111 -14.39 -0.06 -8.73
C PHE A 111 -13.98 -1.13 -9.74
N GLY A 112 -13.19 -0.75 -10.76
CA GLY A 112 -12.59 -1.69 -11.70
C GLY A 112 -11.72 -2.75 -11.01
N ASN A 113 -10.86 -2.33 -10.07
CA ASN A 113 -10.02 -3.25 -9.31
C ASN A 113 -10.85 -4.23 -8.48
N VAL A 114 -11.93 -3.77 -7.82
CA VAL A 114 -12.84 -4.65 -7.07
C VAL A 114 -13.50 -5.68 -8.00
N MET A 115 -13.91 -5.28 -9.20
CA MET A 115 -14.48 -6.21 -10.18
C MET A 115 -13.45 -7.24 -10.65
N ALA A 116 -12.20 -6.83 -10.87
CA ALA A 116 -11.11 -7.74 -11.22
C ALA A 116 -10.81 -8.74 -10.09
N GLU A 117 -10.79 -8.29 -8.83
CA GLU A 117 -10.62 -9.14 -7.65
C GLU A 117 -11.72 -10.19 -7.53
N VAL A 118 -12.99 -9.79 -7.68
CA VAL A 118 -14.12 -10.73 -7.64
C VAL A 118 -14.01 -11.77 -8.76
N ALA A 119 -13.67 -11.35 -9.98
CA ALA A 119 -13.45 -12.26 -11.10
C ALA A 119 -12.24 -13.20 -10.86
N GLY A 120 -11.18 -12.70 -10.24
CA GLY A 120 -10.01 -13.50 -9.85
C GLY A 120 -10.36 -14.56 -8.82
N ILE A 121 -11.16 -14.22 -7.80
CA ILE A 121 -11.65 -15.16 -6.79
C ILE A 121 -12.54 -16.23 -7.43
N ALA A 122 -13.46 -15.85 -8.33
CA ALA A 122 -14.30 -16.80 -9.05
C ALA A 122 -13.45 -17.79 -9.88
N SER A 123 -12.51 -17.28 -10.67
CA SER A 123 -11.59 -18.10 -11.47
C SER A 123 -10.73 -19.03 -10.61
N ALA A 124 -10.26 -18.55 -9.46
CA ALA A 124 -9.54 -19.39 -8.50
C ALA A 124 -10.46 -20.48 -7.91
N GLY A 125 -11.72 -20.15 -7.62
CA GLY A 125 -12.72 -21.10 -7.13
C GLY A 125 -12.98 -22.27 -8.08
N GLU A 126 -13.04 -21.99 -9.38
CA GLU A 126 -13.17 -23.02 -10.43
C GLU A 126 -11.99 -24.00 -10.41
N LEU A 127 -10.76 -23.53 -10.16
CA LEU A 127 -9.58 -24.40 -10.01
C LEU A 127 -9.72 -25.37 -8.83
N PHE A 128 -10.48 -25.01 -7.80
CA PHE A 128 -10.80 -25.86 -6.64
C PHE A 128 -12.05 -26.71 -6.83
N GLY A 129 -12.67 -26.71 -8.01
CA GLY A 129 -13.85 -27.51 -8.35
C GLY A 129 -15.18 -26.89 -7.96
N LEU A 130 -15.24 -25.59 -7.64
CA LEU A 130 -16.50 -24.88 -7.51
C LEU A 130 -17.14 -24.67 -8.90
N PRO A 131 -18.47 -24.79 -9.02
CA PRO A 131 -19.16 -24.60 -10.29
C PRO A 131 -18.99 -23.14 -10.78
N PRO A 132 -18.81 -22.93 -12.10
CA PRO A 132 -18.72 -21.59 -12.67
C PRO A 132 -20.03 -20.83 -12.45
N SER A 133 -19.93 -19.56 -12.07
CA SER A 133 -21.06 -18.63 -11.86
C SER A 133 -21.39 -17.84 -13.13
#